data_AF-H3BXU0-F1
#
_entry.id   AF-H3BXU0-F1
#
_cell.length_a   1.000
_cell.length_b   1.000
_cell.length_c   1.000
_cell.angle_alpha   90.00
_cell.angle_beta   90.00
_cell.angle_gamma   90.00
#
_symmetry.space_group_name_H-M   'P 1'
#
loop_
_entity.id
_entity.type
_entity.pdbx_description
1 polymer ?
#
loop_
_entity_poly.entity_id
_entity_poly.type
_entity_poly.pdbx_seq_one_letter_code
_entity_poly.pdbx_strand_id
1 'polypeptide(L)'
;MDTLERTVTDLYPYNTKSEENLRFLNTLERQYMNLATGADFSVILETIPPLMDSLQIVWTLSCHYNTKEHMVPLMEHIAWQLCERVDQAVDVHKLFKYVRLDGYK
;
A
#
# COMPACT_ATOMS: atom_id res chain seq x y z
N MET A 1 -2.72 -39.27 -19.95
CA MET A 1 -1.64 -38.58 -19.19
C MET A 1 -1.41 -37.18 -19.72
N ASP A 2 -1.51 -36.98 -21.04
CA ASP A 2 -1.23 -35.73 -21.75
C ASP A 2 -2.02 -34.49 -21.29
N THR A 3 -3.26 -34.66 -20.81
CA THR A 3 -4.07 -33.53 -20.33
C THR A 3 -3.55 -32.96 -19.02
N LEU A 4 -3.10 -33.83 -18.10
CA LEU A 4 -2.54 -33.41 -16.81
C LEU A 4 -1.20 -32.71 -17.00
N GLU A 5 -0.30 -33.28 -17.79
CA GLU A 5 1.01 -32.67 -18.08
C GLU A 5 0.89 -31.33 -18.79
N ARG A 6 -0.07 -31.18 -19.72
CA ARG A 6 -0.39 -29.88 -20.32
C ARG A 6 -0.86 -28.87 -19.28
N THR A 7 -1.85 -29.22 -18.45
CA THR A 7 -2.35 -28.30 -17.42
C THR A 7 -1.29 -27.89 -16.41
N VAL A 8 -0.40 -28.82 -16.01
CA VAL A 8 0.71 -28.52 -15.10
C VAL A 8 1.69 -27.54 -15.75
N THR A 9 1.99 -27.75 -17.03
CA THR A 9 2.86 -26.85 -17.81
C THR A 9 2.26 -25.46 -17.95
N ASP A 10 0.95 -25.39 -18.18
CA ASP A 10 0.23 -24.12 -18.32
C ASP A 10 0.14 -23.36 -16.99
N LEU A 11 0.00 -24.05 -15.85
CA LEU A 11 -0.13 -23.45 -14.52
C LEU A 11 1.20 -23.03 -13.90
N TYR A 12 2.28 -23.73 -14.23
CA TYR A 12 3.62 -23.46 -13.70
C TYR A 12 4.03 -21.97 -13.76
N PRO A 13 3.92 -21.25 -14.90
CA PRO A 13 4.31 -19.83 -14.95
C PRO A 13 3.46 -18.93 -14.05
N TYR A 14 2.17 -19.25 -13.89
CA TYR A 14 1.30 -18.49 -12.97
C TYR A 14 1.68 -18.73 -11.52
N ASN A 15 2.06 -19.96 -11.15
CA ASN A 15 2.54 -20.26 -9.81
C ASN A 15 3.84 -19.50 -9.50
N THR A 16 4.83 -19.57 -10.39
CA THR A 16 6.09 -18.84 -10.22
C THR A 16 5.86 -17.33 -10.10
N LYS A 17 4.97 -16.76 -10.93
CA LYS A 17 4.61 -15.34 -10.85
C LYS A 17 3.93 -14.99 -9.53
N SER A 18 3.03 -15.84 -9.04
CA SER A 18 2.37 -15.64 -7.75
C SER A 18 3.35 -15.70 -6.56
N GLU A 19 4.30 -16.63 -6.58
CA GLU A 19 5.35 -16.74 -5.56
C GLU A 19 6.26 -15.51 -5.54
N GLU A 20 6.66 -15.02 -6.71
CA GLU A 20 7.46 -13.80 -6.83
C GLU A 20 6.68 -12.57 -6.32
N ASN A 21 5.40 -12.46 -6.68
CA ASN A 21 4.52 -11.38 -6.21
C ASN A 21 4.42 -11.35 -4.69
N LEU A 22 4.19 -12.51 -4.06
CA LEU A 22 4.15 -12.63 -2.60
C LEU A 22 5.47 -12.18 -1.98
N ARG A 23 6.60 -12.60 -2.54
CA ARG A 23 7.92 -12.23 -2.04
C ARG A 23 8.14 -10.72 -2.06
N PHE A 24 7.79 -10.04 -3.15
CA PHE A 24 7.92 -8.58 -3.24
C PHE A 24 6.96 -7.85 -2.30
N LEU A 25 5.70 -8.26 -2.24
CA LEU A 25 4.73 -7.62 -1.34
C LEU A 25 5.11 -7.79 0.14
N ASN A 26 5.67 -8.93 0.52
CA ASN A 26 6.17 -9.14 1.89
C ASN A 26 7.29 -8.16 2.26
N THR A 27 8.06 -7.64 1.29
CA THR A 27 9.07 -6.60 1.59
C THR A 27 8.46 -5.26 2.01
N LEU A 28 7.19 -5.03 1.66
CA LEU A 28 6.43 -3.81 1.96
C LEU A 28 5.52 -3.95 3.19
N GLU A 29 5.41 -5.16 3.75
CA GLU A 29 4.43 -5.49 4.80
C GLU A 29 4.55 -4.56 6.00
N ARG A 30 5.77 -4.27 6.46
CA ARG A 30 6.01 -3.37 7.60
C ARG A 30 5.45 -1.97 7.34
N GLN A 31 5.70 -1.41 6.15
CA GLN A 31 5.22 -0.08 5.78
C GLN A 31 3.70 -0.09 5.68
N TYR A 32 3.09 -1.14 5.11
CA TYR A 32 1.64 -1.29 5.06
C TYR A 32 1.02 -1.40 6.46
N MET A 33 1.63 -2.16 7.37
CA MET A 33 1.14 -2.26 8.74
C MET A 33 1.23 -0.92 9.48
N ASN A 34 2.30 -0.16 9.28
CA ASN A 34 2.41 1.20 9.82
C ASN A 34 1.31 2.11 9.26
N LEU A 35 1.01 2.03 7.96
CA LEU A 35 -0.08 2.79 7.33
C LEU A 35 -1.47 2.33 7.80
N ALA A 36 -1.67 1.05 8.12
CA ALA A 36 -2.97 0.51 8.53
C ALA A 36 -3.24 0.61 10.04
N THR A 37 -2.20 0.53 10.88
CA THR A 37 -2.34 0.50 12.35
C THR A 37 -1.61 1.61 13.10
N GLY A 38 -0.72 2.39 12.46
CA GLY A 38 -0.01 3.51 13.06
C GLY A 38 -0.97 4.47 13.79
N ALA A 39 -0.71 4.71 15.07
CA ALA A 39 -1.61 5.45 15.96
C ALA A 39 -1.51 6.98 15.81
N ASP A 40 -0.42 7.48 15.23
CA ASP A 40 -0.13 8.90 15.08
C ASP A 40 0.31 9.25 13.65
N PHE A 41 -0.04 10.45 13.20
CA PHE A 41 0.35 10.98 11.90
C PHE A 41 1.86 11.09 11.75
N SER A 42 2.63 11.28 12.83
CA SER A 42 4.10 11.29 12.76
C SER A 42 4.63 9.96 12.21
N VAL A 43 4.07 8.83 12.66
CA VAL A 43 4.47 7.49 12.21
C VAL A 43 4.15 7.29 10.72
N ILE A 44 3.00 7.79 10.28
CA ILE A 44 2.58 7.73 8.87
C ILE A 44 3.54 8.56 8.02
N LEU A 45 3.82 9.81 8.42
CA LEU A 45 4.73 10.72 7.70
C LEU A 45 6.15 10.16 7.60
N GLU A 46 6.67 9.57 8.67
CA GLU A 46 7.99 8.92 8.69
C GLU A 46 8.03 7.64 7.83
N THR A 47 6.88 6.99 7.62
CA THR A 47 6.77 5.75 6.82
C THR A 47 6.69 6.02 5.32
N ILE A 48 6.21 7.19 4.89
CA ILE A 48 6.03 7.48 3.46
C ILE A 48 7.34 7.45 2.67
N PRO A 49 8.43 8.14 3.07
CA PRO A 49 9.70 8.08 2.32
C PRO A 49 10.25 6.65 2.13
N PRO A 50 10.41 5.81 3.17
CA PRO A 50 10.92 4.46 2.98
C PRO A 50 9.94 3.56 2.22
N LEU A 51 8.63 3.84 2.23
CA LEU A 51 7.66 3.14 1.38
C LEU A 51 7.89 3.47 -0.09
N MET A 52 8.10 4.75 -0.44
CA MET A 52 8.38 5.17 -1.81
C MET A 52 9.67 4.55 -2.35
N ASP A 53 10.73 4.50 -1.56
CA ASP A 53 11.98 3.83 -1.93
C ASP A 53 11.76 2.34 -2.21
N SER A 54 10.98 1.67 -1.34
CA SER A 54 10.68 0.25 -1.50
C SER A 54 9.81 -0.01 -2.73
N LEU A 55 8.84 0.88 -3.03
CA LEU A 55 8.05 0.80 -4.26
C LEU A 55 8.90 1.00 -5.52
N GLN A 56 9.92 1.87 -5.48
CA GLN A 56 10.85 2.02 -6.59
C GLN A 56 11.65 0.74 -6.84
N ILE A 57 12.08 0.05 -5.76
CA ILE A 57 12.75 -1.25 -5.87
C ILE A 57 11.80 -2.28 -6.50
N VAL A 58 10.55 -2.35 -6.02
CA VAL A 58 9.53 -3.26 -6.55
C VAL A 58 9.22 -2.97 -8.02
N TRP A 59 9.09 -1.70 -8.41
CA TRP A 59 8.93 -1.29 -9.82
C TRP A 59 10.08 -1.77 -10.70
N THR A 60 11.30 -1.69 -10.18
CA THR A 60 12.52 -2.01 -10.95
C THR A 60 12.75 -3.51 -11.09
N LEU A 61 12.44 -4.28 -10.03
CA LEU A 61 12.82 -5.69 -9.94
C LEU A 61 11.68 -6.68 -10.17
N SER A 62 10.42 -6.29 -9.95
CA SER A 62 9.28 -7.22 -10.07
C SER A 62 8.89 -7.46 -11.53
N CYS A 63 8.68 -8.72 -11.90
CA CYS A 63 8.14 -9.05 -13.23
C CYS A 63 6.66 -8.65 -13.43
N HIS A 64 5.93 -8.36 -12.35
CA HIS A 64 4.50 -8.04 -12.36
C HIS A 64 4.25 -6.55 -12.10
N TYR A 65 4.86 -6.01 -11.05
CA TYR A 65 4.64 -4.63 -10.64
C TYR A 65 5.45 -3.60 -11.44
N ASN A 66 6.27 -4.02 -12.42
CA ASN A 66 7.00 -3.12 -13.33
C ASN A 66 6.13 -2.49 -14.43
N THR A 67 4.81 -2.74 -14.42
CA THR A 67 3.86 -2.15 -15.37
C THR A 67 2.88 -1.23 -14.66
N LYS A 68 2.43 -0.18 -15.37
CA LYS A 68 1.45 0.77 -14.83
C LYS A 68 0.14 0.09 -14.45
N GLU A 69 -0.27 -0.93 -15.20
CA GLU A 69 -1.49 -1.70 -14.97
C GLU A 69 -1.55 -2.29 -13.55
N HIS A 70 -0.40 -2.69 -13.00
CA HIS A 70 -0.33 -3.28 -11.67
C HIS A 70 0.14 -2.30 -10.59
N MET A 71 1.06 -1.38 -10.92
CA MET A 71 1.57 -0.41 -9.94
C MET A 71 0.55 0.69 -9.61
N VAL A 72 -0.22 1.16 -10.59
CA VAL A 72 -1.19 2.25 -10.35
C VAL A 72 -2.26 1.82 -9.32
N PRO A 73 -2.93 0.65 -9.46
CA PRO A 73 -3.89 0.20 -8.45
C PRO A 73 -3.26 0.01 -7.05
N LEU A 74 -2.00 -0.42 -6.99
CA LEU A 74 -1.28 -0.56 -5.72
C LEU A 74 -1.10 0.81 -5.04
N MET A 75 -0.65 1.81 -5.80
CA MET A 75 -0.49 3.18 -5.31
C MET A 75 -1.83 3.83 -4.95
N GLU A 76 -2.88 3.57 -5.71
CA GLU A 76 -4.25 4.04 -5.40
C GLU A 76 -4.73 3.47 -4.06
N HIS A 77 -4.48 2.18 -3.77
CA HIS A 77 -4.80 1.61 -2.47
C HIS A 77 -4.04 2.25 -1.32
N ILE A 78 -2.76 2.58 -1.53
CA ILE A 78 -1.94 3.29 -0.53
C ILE A 78 -2.51 4.69 -0.28
N ALA A 79 -2.85 5.42 -1.35
CA ALA A 79 -3.44 6.75 -1.25
C ALA A 79 -4.81 6.70 -0.55
N TRP A 80 -5.65 5.73 -0.90
CA TRP A 80 -6.93 5.51 -0.25
C TRP A 80 -6.76 5.27 1.25
N GLN A 81 -5.81 4.41 1.65
CA GLN A 81 -5.55 4.21 3.07
C GLN A 81 -5.09 5.48 3.79
N LEU A 82 -4.23 6.29 3.17
CA LEU A 82 -3.83 7.57 3.75
C LEU A 82 -5.04 8.49 3.97
N CYS A 83 -5.97 8.56 3.00
CA CYS A 83 -7.20 9.33 3.13
C CYS A 83 -8.07 8.81 4.28
N GLU A 84 -8.29 7.50 4.37
CA GLU A 84 -9.07 6.89 5.47
C GLU A 84 -8.48 7.22 6.84
N ARG A 85 -7.15 7.20 6.98
CA ARG A 85 -6.50 7.53 8.25
C ARG A 85 -6.70 8.99 8.62
N VAL A 86 -6.63 9.90 7.65
CA VAL A 86 -6.89 11.33 7.90
C VAL A 86 -8.35 11.52 8.33
N ASP A 87 -9.30 10.89 7.65
CA ASP A 87 -10.72 11.01 7.96
C ASP A 87 -11.05 10.49 9.37
N GLN A 88 -10.45 9.35 9.77
CA GLN A 88 -10.65 8.78 11.10
C GLN A 88 -10.06 9.63 12.23
N ALA A 89 -8.92 10.29 11.99
CA ALA A 89 -8.22 11.06 13.01
C ALA A 89 -8.69 12.52 13.10
N VAL A 90 -9.26 13.09 12.02
CA VAL A 90 -9.78 14.47 12.01
C VAL A 90 -11.23 14.50 12.47
N ASP A 91 -11.45 14.92 13.71
CA ASP A 91 -12.79 15.24 14.21
C ASP A 91 -13.18 16.67 13.81
N VAL A 92 -13.93 16.77 12.72
CA VAL A 92 -14.39 18.04 12.13
C VAL A 92 -15.23 18.86 13.14
N HIS A 93 -16.00 18.21 14.00
CA HIS A 93 -16.82 18.90 15.01
C HIS A 93 -15.96 19.52 16.11
N LYS A 94 -14.88 18.86 16.51
CA LYS A 94 -13.89 19.45 17.42
C LYS A 94 -13.13 20.59 16.75
N LEU A 95 -12.72 20.41 15.49
CA LEU A 95 -11.93 21.40 14.74
C LEU A 95 -12.64 22.77 14.68
N PHE A 96 -13.92 22.79 14.30
CA PHE A 96 -14.69 24.04 14.17
C PHE A 96 -15.16 24.62 15.52
N LYS A 97 -15.10 23.86 16.61
CA LYS A 97 -15.39 24.37 17.95
C LYS A 97 -14.23 25.22 18.50
N TYR A 98 -12.98 24.83 18.23
CA TYR A 98 -11.80 25.61 18.61
C TYR A 98 -11.72 26.96 17.86
N VAL A 99 -12.00 26.96 16.55
CA VAL A 99 -11.99 28.19 15.73
C VAL A 99 -12.98 29.26 16.25
N ARG A 100 -14.13 28.87 16.80
CA ARG A 100 -15.08 29.83 17.40
C ARG A 100 -14.63 30.39 18.76
N LEU A 101 -13.76 29.69 19.49
CA LEU A 101 -13.27 30.13 20.79
C LEU A 101 -12.06 31.09 20.66
N ASP A 102 -11.27 30.96 19.59
CA ASP A 102 -10.17 31.88 19.30
C ASP A 102 -10.66 33.22 18.68
N GLY A 103 -11.90 33.28 18.20
CA GLY A 103 -12.57 34.51 17.75
C GLY A 103 -13.20 35.36 18.88
N TYR A 104 -12.98 34.99 20.14
CA TYR A 104 -13.48 35.70 21.33
C TYR A 104 -12.34 36.26 22.21
N LYS A 105 -11.25 36.71 21.58
CA LYS A 105 -10.22 37.53 22.22
C LYS A 105 -9.99 38.83 21.44
#